data_AF-A0A1G4LCA4-F1
#
_entry.id   AF-A0A1G4LCA4-F1
#
_cell.length_a   1.000
_cell.length_b   1.000
_cell.length_c   1.000
_cell.angle_alpha   90.00
_cell.angle_beta   90.00
_cell.angle_gamma   90.00
#
_symmetry.space_group_name_H-M   'P 1'
#
loop_
_entity.id
_entity.type
_entity.pdbx_description
1 polymer ?
#
loop_
_entity_poly.entity_id
_entity_poly.type
_entity_poly.pdbx_seq_one_letter_code
_entity_poly.pdbx_strand_id
1 'polypeptide(L)'
;MIMMNIWLNMLTTTGLGAIIGGYTNHLAIKMLFRPHRPIYIGKFQVPFTPGLIPKRRDELAVQLGKMVVEHLLTPEGIGKKLTNEEFQASLIRWAQVEVDKVITNEQSLRDMLEKWNLEHVEEEAIQKIEHVITEKIHAFLAEYYTYTWEQALPHSVHEKIENTIPNVASFILKRGIRFFESEEGKARLSKMIDDFFASRGTLLNLVGMFLGNVSLVDRVQPEVIKFLGQDGTERLLTDVLQKEWEKLKGRGVQELETFVEKEMIVSSILSAVKVEETVSKFLNQSVQKVCEPVRETIVEKVLPSAVEKGLKWGTENVASILNNLQLAEIVQQEVSTFSTERLEDLVLSITKNELKMITYLGALLGGMIGLVQGLLLLFLR
;
A
#
# COMPACT_ATOMS: atom_id res chain seq x y z
N MET A 1 -32.24 -97.69 -3.31
CA MET A 1 -31.71 -96.80 -4.38
C MET A 1 -32.53 -95.53 -4.55
N ILE A 2 -33.87 -95.56 -4.43
CA ILE A 2 -34.75 -94.39 -4.61
C ILE A 2 -34.57 -93.31 -3.52
N MET A 3 -34.51 -93.69 -2.23
CA MET A 3 -34.30 -92.76 -1.10
C MET A 3 -32.95 -92.00 -1.15
N MET A 4 -31.88 -92.65 -1.60
CA MET A 4 -30.56 -92.03 -1.70
C MET A 4 -30.52 -90.94 -2.79
N ASN A 5 -31.32 -91.10 -3.85
CA ASN A 5 -31.46 -90.10 -4.90
C ASN A 5 -32.26 -88.87 -4.44
N ILE A 6 -33.21 -89.02 -3.51
CA ILE A 6 -34.05 -87.92 -3.03
C ILE A 6 -33.23 -86.96 -2.14
N TRP A 7 -32.50 -87.51 -1.16
CA TRP A 7 -31.61 -86.71 -0.32
C TRP A 7 -30.49 -86.05 -1.11
N LEU A 8 -29.94 -86.76 -2.11
CA LEU A 8 -28.94 -86.21 -3.02
C LEU A 8 -29.52 -85.06 -3.85
N ASN A 9 -30.74 -85.19 -4.37
CA ASN A 9 -31.40 -84.14 -5.15
C ASN A 9 -31.75 -82.90 -4.31
N MET A 10 -32.16 -83.06 -3.05
CA MET A 10 -32.42 -81.92 -2.16
C MET A 10 -31.14 -81.18 -1.77
N LEU A 11 -30.07 -81.93 -1.51
CA LEU A 11 -28.76 -81.36 -1.21
C LEU A 11 -28.23 -80.59 -2.44
N THR A 12 -28.40 -81.14 -3.65
CA THR A 12 -27.97 -80.46 -4.87
C THR A 12 -28.81 -79.22 -5.17
N THR A 13 -30.14 -79.24 -5.03
CA THR A 13 -30.97 -78.03 -5.26
C THR A 13 -30.69 -76.95 -4.22
N THR A 14 -30.51 -77.31 -2.95
CA THR A 14 -30.16 -76.38 -1.86
C THR A 14 -28.77 -75.78 -2.08
N GLY A 15 -27.77 -76.62 -2.38
CA GLY A 15 -26.40 -76.17 -2.64
C GLY A 15 -26.31 -75.29 -3.88
N LEU A 16 -26.99 -75.66 -4.97
CA LEU A 16 -27.03 -74.88 -6.21
C LEU A 16 -27.72 -73.53 -5.97
N GLY A 17 -28.84 -73.52 -5.23
CA GLY A 17 -29.54 -72.30 -4.84
C GLY A 17 -28.67 -71.37 -4.01
N ALA A 18 -27.94 -71.89 -3.03
CA ALA A 18 -27.02 -71.11 -2.20
C ALA A 18 -25.84 -70.53 -3.02
N ILE A 19 -25.27 -71.31 -3.93
CA ILE A 19 -24.19 -70.87 -4.81
C ILE A 19 -24.68 -69.77 -5.75
N ILE A 20 -25.84 -69.96 -6.40
CA ILE A 20 -26.41 -68.96 -7.31
C ILE A 20 -26.73 -67.68 -6.53
N GLY A 21 -27.41 -67.79 -5.38
CA GLY A 21 -27.76 -66.63 -4.55
C GLY A 21 -26.54 -65.86 -4.06
N GLY A 22 -25.50 -66.55 -3.58
CA GLY A 22 -24.24 -65.93 -3.16
C GLY A 22 -23.47 -65.32 -4.34
N TYR A 23 -23.35 -66.03 -5.46
CA TYR A 23 -22.60 -65.58 -6.62
C TYR A 23 -23.27 -64.38 -7.31
N THR A 24 -24.59 -64.43 -7.52
CA THR A 24 -25.36 -63.34 -8.13
C THR A 24 -25.29 -62.07 -7.29
N ASN A 25 -25.38 -62.18 -5.96
CA ASN A 25 -25.26 -61.00 -5.10
C ASN A 25 -23.82 -60.43 -5.07
N HIS A 26 -22.80 -61.31 -5.02
CA HIS A 26 -21.41 -60.88 -5.13
C HIS A 26 -21.13 -60.17 -6.46
N LEU A 27 -21.68 -60.68 -7.57
CA LEU A 27 -21.56 -60.06 -8.88
C LEU A 27 -22.26 -58.70 -8.92
N ALA A 28 -23.48 -58.60 -8.39
CA ALA A 28 -24.23 -57.34 -8.32
C ALA A 28 -23.47 -56.27 -7.54
N ILE A 29 -22.87 -56.62 -6.39
CA ILE A 29 -22.02 -55.72 -5.63
C ILE A 29 -20.80 -55.30 -6.44
N LYS A 30 -20.11 -56.25 -7.09
CA LYS A 30 -18.96 -55.95 -7.95
C LYS A 30 -19.34 -54.99 -9.10
N MET A 31 -20.55 -55.12 -9.63
CA MET A 31 -21.09 -54.27 -10.70
C MET A 31 -21.41 -52.83 -10.27
N LEU A 32 -21.55 -52.56 -8.96
CA LEU A 32 -21.69 -51.17 -8.48
C LEU A 32 -20.38 -50.38 -8.62
N PHE A 33 -19.24 -51.05 -8.48
CA PHE A 33 -17.92 -50.43 -8.47
C PHE A 33 -17.18 -50.56 -9.82
N ARG A 34 -17.33 -51.71 -10.49
CA ARG A 34 -16.65 -52.02 -11.76
C ARG A 34 -17.66 -52.45 -12.82
N PRO A 35 -17.42 -52.19 -14.12
CA PRO A 35 -16.23 -51.59 -14.72
C PRO A 35 -16.22 -50.06 -14.61
N HIS A 36 -15.03 -49.45 -14.56
CA HIS A 36 -14.87 -48.00 -14.47
C HIS A 36 -15.23 -47.24 -15.75
N ARG A 37 -15.30 -47.94 -16.88
CA ARG A 37 -15.62 -47.39 -18.20
C ARG A 37 -16.80 -48.15 -18.81
N PRO A 38 -17.62 -47.50 -19.65
CA PRO A 38 -18.66 -48.18 -20.40
C PRO A 38 -18.04 -49.24 -21.30
N ILE A 39 -18.63 -50.45 -21.29
CA ILE A 39 -18.22 -51.54 -22.17
C ILE A 39 -19.23 -51.62 -23.31
N TYR A 40 -18.75 -51.68 -24.55
CA TYR A 40 -19.57 -51.79 -25.75
C TYR A 40 -19.38 -53.15 -26.40
N ILE A 41 -20.48 -53.76 -26.82
CA ILE A 41 -20.49 -54.96 -27.67
C ILE A 41 -21.13 -54.53 -29.00
N GLY A 42 -20.29 -54.32 -30.02
CA GLY A 42 -20.72 -53.72 -31.28
C GLY A 42 -21.23 -52.29 -31.08
N LYS A 43 -22.49 -52.01 -31.44
CA LYS A 43 -23.15 -50.70 -31.25
C LYS A 43 -23.92 -50.57 -29.93
N PHE A 44 -24.02 -51.64 -29.14
CA PHE A 44 -24.82 -51.66 -27.91
C PHE A 44 -23.93 -51.57 -26.67
N GLN A 45 -24.26 -50.66 -25.76
CA GLN A 45 -23.62 -50.56 -24.44
C GLN A 45 -24.17 -51.65 -23.52
N VAL A 46 -23.27 -52.34 -22.81
CA VAL A 46 -23.66 -53.37 -21.84
C VAL A 46 -24.40 -52.69 -20.67
N PRO A 47 -25.59 -53.16 -20.28
CA PRO A 47 -26.33 -52.58 -19.16
C PRO A 47 -25.48 -52.65 -17.89
N PHE A 48 -25.60 -51.63 -17.04
CA PHE A 48 -24.82 -51.49 -15.80
C PHE A 48 -23.29 -51.36 -16.01
N THR A 49 -22.86 -50.86 -17.18
CA THR A 49 -21.48 -50.42 -17.43
C THR A 49 -21.47 -48.95 -17.89
N PRO A 50 -20.71 -48.03 -17.29
CA PRO A 50 -19.86 -48.21 -16.11
C PRO A 50 -20.69 -48.52 -14.86
N GLY A 51 -20.01 -48.99 -13.81
CA GLY A 51 -20.63 -49.22 -12.50
C GLY A 51 -21.31 -47.95 -11.97
N LEU A 52 -22.24 -48.14 -11.03
CA LEU A 52 -23.08 -47.05 -10.49
C LEU A 52 -22.25 -45.92 -9.83
N ILE A 53 -21.22 -46.27 -9.07
CA ILE A 53 -20.37 -45.30 -8.35
C ILE A 53 -19.51 -44.47 -9.32
N PRO A 54 -18.77 -45.06 -10.28
CA PRO A 54 -18.11 -44.30 -11.34
C PRO A 54 -19.05 -43.37 -12.12
N LYS A 55 -20.30 -43.82 -12.37
CA LYS A 55 -21.30 -43.06 -13.12
C LYS A 55 -21.79 -41.80 -12.39
N ARG A 56 -21.87 -41.82 -11.06
CA ARG A 56 -22.36 -40.69 -10.22
C ARG A 56 -21.24 -39.87 -9.58
N ARG A 57 -20.00 -40.05 -10.03
CA ARG A 57 -18.83 -39.38 -9.45
C ARG A 57 -18.95 -37.84 -9.44
N ASP A 58 -19.42 -37.25 -10.54
CA ASP A 58 -19.53 -35.80 -10.63
C ASP A 58 -20.60 -35.26 -9.67
N GLU A 59 -21.71 -35.98 -9.51
CA GLU A 59 -22.74 -35.66 -8.51
C GLU A 59 -22.16 -35.71 -7.08
N LEU A 60 -21.35 -36.71 -6.77
CA LEU A 60 -20.68 -36.83 -5.48
C LEU A 60 -19.70 -35.67 -5.25
N ALA A 61 -18.93 -35.28 -6.27
CA ALA A 61 -18.00 -34.15 -6.19
C ALA A 61 -18.73 -32.84 -5.88
N VAL A 62 -19.86 -32.58 -6.55
CA VAL A 62 -20.71 -31.40 -6.27
C VAL A 62 -21.23 -31.41 -4.84
N GLN A 63 -21.76 -32.55 -4.38
CA GLN A 63 -22.33 -32.67 -3.03
C GLN A 63 -21.27 -32.53 -1.94
N LEU A 64 -20.08 -33.12 -2.15
CA LEU A 64 -18.96 -32.97 -1.23
C LEU A 64 -18.48 -31.52 -1.17
N GLY A 65 -18.37 -30.82 -2.30
CA GLY A 65 -18.02 -29.40 -2.35
C GLY A 65 -18.98 -28.53 -1.53
N LYS A 66 -20.29 -28.75 -1.69
CA LYS A 66 -21.31 -28.05 -0.91
C LYS A 66 -21.18 -28.35 0.59
N MET A 67 -21.08 -29.62 0.98
CA MET A 67 -20.93 -29.98 2.40
C MET A 67 -19.68 -29.38 3.05
N VAL A 68 -18.56 -29.33 2.33
CA VAL A 68 -17.31 -28.76 2.86
C VAL A 68 -17.48 -27.27 3.16
N VAL A 69 -18.13 -26.50 2.27
CA VAL A 69 -18.36 -25.07 2.48
C VAL A 69 -19.44 -24.80 3.53
N GLU A 70 -20.54 -25.54 3.48
CA GLU A 70 -21.70 -25.32 4.35
C GLU A 70 -21.49 -25.81 5.79
N HIS A 71 -20.60 -26.79 6.00
CA HIS A 71 -20.46 -27.44 7.31
C HIS A 71 -19.03 -27.56 7.86
N LEU A 72 -18.00 -27.59 7.02
CA LEU A 72 -16.61 -27.77 7.49
C LEU A 72 -15.83 -26.45 7.53
N LEU A 73 -16.03 -25.58 6.55
CA LEU A 73 -15.32 -24.31 6.39
C LEU A 73 -16.30 -23.13 6.42
N THR A 74 -17.13 -23.08 7.46
CA THR A 74 -18.11 -22.01 7.61
C THR A 74 -17.45 -20.68 7.98
N PRO A 75 -18.08 -19.53 7.62
CA PRO A 75 -17.57 -18.22 8.01
C PRO A 75 -17.36 -18.09 9.52
N GLU A 76 -18.26 -18.65 10.33
CA GLU A 76 -18.19 -18.61 11.80
C GLU A 76 -17.04 -19.47 12.33
N GLY A 77 -16.84 -20.66 11.74
CA GLY A 77 -15.75 -21.56 12.12
C GLY A 77 -14.38 -20.94 11.85
N ILE A 78 -14.21 -20.36 10.67
CA ILE A 78 -12.97 -19.66 10.28
C ILE A 78 -12.79 -18.39 11.11
N GLY A 79 -13.84 -17.57 11.25
CA GLY A 79 -13.81 -16.35 12.06
C GLY A 79 -13.37 -16.62 13.50
N LYS A 80 -13.95 -17.65 14.14
CA LYS A 80 -13.56 -18.08 15.49
C LYS A 80 -12.10 -18.51 15.60
N LYS A 81 -11.55 -19.12 14.55
CA LYS A 81 -10.14 -19.52 14.51
C LYS A 81 -9.20 -18.32 14.30
N LEU A 82 -9.61 -17.31 13.54
CA LEU A 82 -8.89 -16.05 13.37
C LEU A 82 -8.89 -15.17 14.63
N THR A 83 -9.94 -15.26 15.46
CA THR A 83 -10.03 -14.55 16.76
C THR A 83 -9.37 -15.31 17.91
N ASN A 84 -8.79 -16.48 17.66
CA ASN A 84 -8.18 -17.29 18.71
C ASN A 84 -6.84 -16.69 19.15
N GLU A 85 -6.71 -16.36 20.44
CA GLU A 85 -5.52 -15.66 20.99
C GLU A 85 -4.19 -16.35 20.66
N GLU A 86 -4.14 -17.69 20.71
CA GLU A 86 -2.93 -18.45 20.36
C GLU A 86 -2.55 -18.24 18.89
N PHE A 87 -3.51 -18.34 17.98
CA PHE A 87 -3.29 -18.08 16.55
C PHE A 87 -2.84 -16.63 16.31
N GLN A 88 -3.48 -15.66 16.95
CA GLN A 88 -3.09 -14.24 16.82
C GLN A 88 -1.66 -14.01 17.30
N ALA A 89 -1.32 -14.52 18.48
CA ALA A 89 0.03 -14.40 19.03
C ALA A 89 1.08 -15.09 18.15
N SER A 90 0.77 -16.25 17.57
CA SER A 90 1.64 -16.93 16.60
C SER A 90 1.81 -16.13 15.31
N LEU A 91 0.74 -15.53 14.79
CA LEU A 91 0.79 -14.73 13.57
C LEU A 91 1.59 -13.43 13.78
N ILE A 92 1.38 -12.76 14.91
CA ILE A 92 2.16 -11.57 15.29
C ILE A 92 3.64 -11.93 15.39
N ARG A 93 3.98 -13.04 16.06
CA ARG A 93 5.38 -13.49 16.18
C ARG A 93 6.00 -13.82 14.83
N TRP A 94 5.27 -14.53 13.98
CA TRP A 94 5.72 -14.82 12.61
C TRP A 94 5.96 -13.53 11.82
N ALA A 95 5.01 -12.59 11.88
CA ALA A 95 5.12 -11.30 11.21
C ALA A 95 6.33 -10.51 11.73
N GLN A 96 6.56 -10.48 13.04
CA GLN A 96 7.71 -9.82 13.65
C GLN A 96 9.02 -10.39 13.13
N VAL A 97 9.16 -11.71 13.06
CA VAL A 97 10.36 -12.36 12.51
C VAL A 97 10.56 -12.02 11.03
N GLU A 98 9.49 -12.02 10.24
CA GLU A 98 9.62 -11.77 8.80
C GLU A 98 9.90 -10.30 8.48
N VAL A 99 9.21 -9.38 9.17
CA VAL A 99 9.46 -7.93 9.07
C VAL A 99 10.85 -7.60 9.58
N ASP A 100 11.35 -8.28 10.62
CA ASP A 100 12.70 -8.04 11.12
C ASP A 100 13.78 -8.45 10.11
N LYS A 101 13.61 -9.56 9.40
CA LYS A 101 14.52 -9.95 8.30
C LYS A 101 14.54 -8.92 7.17
N VAL A 102 13.37 -8.37 6.84
CA VAL A 102 13.25 -7.33 5.82
C VAL A 102 13.91 -6.04 6.28
N ILE A 103 13.68 -5.63 7.52
CA ILE A 103 14.24 -4.42 8.11
C ILE A 103 15.77 -4.52 8.23
N THR A 104 16.30 -5.70 8.56
CA THR A 104 17.76 -5.92 8.73
C THR A 104 18.50 -6.15 7.41
N ASN A 105 17.81 -6.07 6.27
CA ASN A 105 18.43 -6.23 4.97
C ASN A 105 19.36 -5.04 4.64
N GLU A 106 20.53 -5.34 4.07
CA GLU A 106 21.54 -4.36 3.67
C GLU A 106 21.22 -3.69 2.31
N GLN A 107 20.26 -4.22 1.55
CA GLN A 107 19.80 -3.62 0.29
C GLN A 107 19.21 -2.23 0.48
N SER A 108 19.26 -1.41 -0.56
CA SER A 108 18.65 -0.09 -0.52
C SER A 108 17.13 -0.19 -0.48
N LEU A 109 16.46 0.79 0.13
CA LEU A 109 15.00 0.86 0.10
C LEU A 109 14.47 0.91 -1.33
N ARG A 110 15.17 1.59 -2.25
CA ARG A 110 14.80 1.61 -3.67
C ARG A 110 14.77 0.21 -4.27
N ASP A 111 15.84 -0.58 -4.09
CA ASP A 111 15.89 -1.95 -4.62
C ASP A 111 14.78 -2.84 -4.04
N MET A 112 14.40 -2.61 -2.77
CA MET A 112 13.31 -3.34 -2.13
C MET A 112 11.94 -2.94 -2.68
N LEU A 113 11.73 -1.65 -2.92
CA LEU A 113 10.49 -1.14 -3.53
C LEU A 113 10.34 -1.63 -4.97
N GLU A 114 11.42 -1.63 -5.76
CA GLU A 114 11.42 -2.17 -7.13
C GLU A 114 11.06 -3.67 -7.15
N LYS A 115 11.62 -4.47 -6.23
CA LYS A 115 11.26 -5.90 -6.10
C LYS A 115 9.78 -6.14 -5.78
N TRP A 116 9.12 -5.19 -5.13
CA TRP A 116 7.70 -5.27 -4.81
C TRP A 116 6.82 -4.64 -5.89
N ASN A 117 7.39 -4.32 -7.06
CA ASN A 117 6.69 -3.71 -8.19
C ASN A 117 6.14 -2.30 -7.85
N LEU A 118 6.83 -1.61 -6.94
CA LEU A 118 6.48 -0.28 -6.42
C LEU A 118 7.41 0.81 -6.97
N GLU A 119 7.57 0.85 -8.30
CA GLU A 119 8.52 1.73 -8.99
C GLU A 119 8.18 3.23 -8.82
N HIS A 120 6.90 3.58 -8.68
CA HIS A 120 6.44 4.98 -8.64
C HIS A 120 6.40 5.59 -7.23
N VAL A 121 6.84 4.86 -6.20
CA VAL A 121 6.74 5.33 -4.80
C VAL A 121 7.61 6.56 -4.55
N GLU A 122 8.76 6.67 -5.23
CA GLU A 122 9.64 7.84 -5.12
C GLU A 122 8.95 9.10 -5.65
N GLU A 123 8.39 9.04 -6.87
CA GLU A 123 7.68 10.16 -7.49
C GLU A 123 6.43 10.56 -6.69
N GLU A 124 5.64 9.57 -6.25
CA GLU A 124 4.47 9.83 -5.42
C GLU A 124 4.83 10.48 -4.07
N ALA A 125 5.93 10.04 -3.45
CA ALA A 125 6.39 10.60 -2.19
C ALA A 125 6.84 12.05 -2.37
N ILE A 126 7.60 12.35 -3.44
CA ILE A 126 8.03 13.71 -3.76
C ILE A 126 6.81 14.60 -3.96
N GLN A 127 5.87 14.21 -4.81
CA GLN A 127 4.66 15.00 -5.09
C GLN A 127 3.81 15.25 -3.84
N LYS A 128 3.60 14.21 -3.00
CA LYS A 128 2.85 14.35 -1.75
C LYS A 128 3.55 15.29 -0.77
N ILE A 129 4.87 15.18 -0.63
CA ILE A 129 5.65 16.05 0.26
C ILE A 129 5.62 17.49 -0.23
N GLU A 130 5.86 17.73 -1.53
CA GLU A 130 5.80 19.07 -2.12
C GLU A 130 4.40 19.69 -1.97
N HIS A 131 3.35 18.92 -2.21
CA HIS A 131 1.98 19.39 -2.04
C HIS A 131 1.69 19.77 -0.58
N VAL A 132 2.08 18.93 0.39
CA VAL A 132 1.89 19.23 1.83
C VAL A 132 2.69 20.47 2.25
N ILE A 133 3.91 20.64 1.75
CA ILE A 133 4.74 21.82 2.01
C ILE A 133 4.06 23.07 1.43
N THR A 134 3.63 23.02 0.18
CA THR A 134 2.94 24.13 -0.51
C THR A 134 1.68 24.55 0.23
N GLU A 135 0.81 23.60 0.60
CA GLU A 135 -0.40 23.86 1.40
C GLU A 135 -0.06 24.48 2.75
N LYS A 136 0.94 23.94 3.47
CA LYS A 136 1.42 24.50 4.74
C LYS A 136 1.94 25.93 4.58
N ILE A 137 2.68 26.23 3.52
CA ILE A 137 3.20 27.57 3.23
C ILE A 137 2.06 28.51 2.91
N HIS A 138 1.10 28.13 2.05
CA HIS A 138 -0.05 28.96 1.72
C HIS A 138 -0.89 29.28 2.96
N ALA A 139 -1.16 28.28 3.81
CA ALA A 139 -1.88 28.49 5.06
C ALA A 139 -1.11 29.44 6.00
N PHE A 140 0.21 29.23 6.14
CA PHE A 140 1.06 30.11 6.94
C PHE A 140 1.08 31.55 6.41
N LEU A 141 1.25 31.73 5.09
CA LEU A 141 1.24 33.05 4.46
C LEU A 141 -0.12 33.73 4.66
N ALA A 142 -1.24 33.02 4.45
CA ALA A 142 -2.57 33.56 4.63
C ALA A 142 -2.83 34.05 6.06
N GLU A 143 -2.32 33.33 7.07
CA GLU A 143 -2.39 33.75 8.46
C GLU A 143 -1.50 34.97 8.73
N TYR A 144 -0.23 34.91 8.31
CA TYR A 144 0.76 35.96 8.61
C TYR A 144 0.55 37.27 7.85
N TYR A 145 -0.09 37.25 6.68
CA TYR A 145 -0.46 38.47 5.96
C TYR A 145 -1.43 39.37 6.73
N THR A 146 -2.13 38.83 7.74
CA THR A 146 -3.03 39.61 8.61
C THR A 146 -2.30 40.34 9.74
N TYR A 147 -1.05 39.97 10.03
CA TYR A 147 -0.24 40.58 11.08
C TYR A 147 0.51 41.83 10.60
N THR A 148 0.97 42.62 11.56
CA THR A 148 1.98 43.67 11.31
C THR A 148 3.38 43.07 11.32
N TRP A 149 4.35 43.73 10.69
CA TRP A 149 5.75 43.29 10.71
C TRP A 149 6.33 43.15 12.12
N GLU A 150 5.86 43.98 13.06
CA GLU A 150 6.19 43.87 14.47
C GLU A 150 5.80 42.51 15.06
N GLN A 151 4.61 42.01 14.72
CA GLN A 151 4.06 40.75 15.22
C GLN A 151 4.55 39.53 14.43
N ALA A 152 4.81 39.69 13.13
CA ALA A 152 5.19 38.61 12.24
C ALA A 152 6.65 38.15 12.43
N LEU A 153 7.54 39.04 12.88
CA LEU A 153 8.96 38.74 13.05
C LEU A 153 9.30 38.45 14.53
N PRO A 154 10.11 37.41 14.81
CA PRO A 154 10.62 37.16 16.16
C PRO A 154 11.46 38.34 16.69
N HIS A 155 11.46 38.56 18.01
CA HIS A 155 12.24 39.63 18.66
C HIS A 155 13.74 39.60 18.29
N SER A 156 14.31 38.40 18.07
CA SER A 156 15.70 38.22 17.66
C SER A 156 16.00 38.78 16.26
N VAL A 157 14.99 38.81 15.37
CA VAL A 157 15.13 39.39 14.02
C VAL A 157 15.09 40.91 14.10
N HIS A 158 14.17 41.48 14.90
CA HIS A 158 14.09 42.92 15.13
C HIS A 158 15.41 43.48 15.67
N GLU A 159 15.94 42.86 16.72
CA GLU A 159 17.21 43.25 17.34
C GLU A 159 18.39 43.16 16.34
N LYS A 160 18.41 42.10 15.52
CA LYS A 160 19.48 41.92 14.52
C LYS A 160 19.41 42.97 13.41
N ILE A 161 18.21 43.37 13.00
CA ILE A 161 18.03 44.45 12.02
C ILE A 161 18.49 45.78 12.62
N GLU A 162 18.02 46.12 13.81
CA GLU A 162 18.38 47.37 14.51
C GLU A 162 19.91 47.51 14.71
N ASN A 163 20.58 46.42 15.10
CA ASN A 163 22.03 46.37 15.24
C ASN A 163 22.79 46.43 13.89
N THR A 164 22.13 46.11 12.78
CA THR A 164 22.73 46.12 11.44
C THR A 164 22.53 47.46 10.73
N ILE A 165 21.53 48.26 11.13
CA ILE A 165 21.24 49.58 10.53
C ILE A 165 22.48 50.50 10.48
N PRO A 166 23.30 50.63 11.54
CA PRO A 166 24.53 51.44 11.48
C PRO A 166 25.51 50.96 10.40
N ASN A 167 25.67 49.64 10.26
CA ASN A 167 26.54 49.06 9.22
C ASN A 167 26.01 49.34 7.81
N VAL A 168 24.68 49.29 7.63
CA VAL A 168 24.02 49.63 6.36
C VAL A 168 24.19 51.11 6.03
N ALA A 169 24.01 52.01 7.01
CA ALA A 169 24.25 53.44 6.83
C ALA A 169 25.70 53.72 6.40
N SER A 170 26.66 53.12 7.10
CA SER A 170 28.08 53.22 6.76
C SER A 170 28.38 52.72 5.35
N PHE A 171 27.78 51.58 4.97
CA PHE A 171 27.95 50.99 3.64
C PHE A 171 27.38 51.89 2.53
N ILE A 172 26.18 52.44 2.73
CA ILE A 172 25.53 53.37 1.80
C ILE A 172 26.40 54.62 1.62
N LEU A 173 26.89 55.21 2.71
CA LEU A 173 27.75 56.41 2.65
C LEU A 173 29.08 56.13 1.95
N LYS A 174 29.75 55.02 2.25
CA LYS A 174 30.97 54.60 1.54
C LYS A 174 30.72 54.37 0.05
N ARG A 175 29.55 53.86 -0.33
CA ARG A 175 29.17 53.71 -1.74
C ARG A 175 28.87 55.07 -2.38
N GLY A 176 28.23 55.98 -1.64
CA GLY A 176 27.98 57.37 -2.06
C GLY A 176 29.28 58.14 -2.30
N ILE A 177 30.23 58.07 -1.37
CA ILE A 177 31.57 58.68 -1.49
C ILE A 177 32.26 58.18 -2.76
N ARG A 178 32.37 56.85 -2.94
CA ARG A 178 32.97 56.27 -4.15
C ARG A 178 32.28 56.69 -5.44
N PHE A 179 30.95 56.80 -5.43
CA PHE A 179 30.20 57.28 -6.58
C PHE A 179 30.59 58.73 -6.91
N PHE A 180 30.59 59.63 -5.92
CA PHE A 180 30.97 61.02 -6.14
C PHE A 180 32.45 61.20 -6.47
N GLU A 181 33.35 60.31 -6.06
CA GLU A 181 34.75 60.29 -6.47
C GLU A 181 34.95 59.88 -7.93
N SER A 182 34.03 59.07 -8.48
CA SER A 182 34.09 58.58 -9.86
C SER A 182 33.83 59.67 -10.91
N GLU A 183 34.31 59.43 -12.13
CA GLU A 183 34.07 60.32 -13.28
C GLU A 183 32.57 60.44 -13.60
N GLU A 184 31.77 59.39 -13.38
CA GLU A 184 30.32 59.43 -13.54
C GLU A 184 29.66 60.35 -12.51
N GLY A 185 30.07 60.27 -11.25
CA GLY A 185 29.57 61.13 -10.18
C GLY A 185 29.91 62.61 -10.41
N LYS A 186 31.13 62.90 -10.86
CA LYS A 186 31.54 64.25 -11.29
C LYS A 186 30.68 64.78 -12.43
N ALA A 187 30.49 63.98 -13.48
CA ALA A 187 29.65 64.35 -14.62
C ALA A 187 28.19 64.60 -14.19
N ARG A 188 27.66 63.77 -13.28
CA ARG A 188 26.31 63.95 -12.73
C ARG A 188 26.19 65.24 -11.91
N LEU A 189 27.19 65.54 -11.09
CA LEU A 189 27.23 66.77 -10.31
C LEU A 189 27.35 68.01 -11.21
N SER A 190 28.17 67.95 -12.27
CA SER A 190 28.25 68.99 -13.29
C SER A 190 26.89 69.26 -13.90
N LYS A 191 26.20 68.21 -14.35
CA LYS A 191 24.86 68.34 -14.93
C LYS A 191 23.85 68.93 -13.94
N MET A 192 23.87 68.54 -12.67
CA MET A 192 22.98 69.11 -11.65
C MET A 192 23.24 70.60 -11.43
N ILE A 193 24.50 71.04 -11.44
CA ILE A 193 24.88 72.44 -11.33
C ILE A 193 24.41 73.21 -12.58
N ASP A 194 24.62 72.63 -13.76
CA ASP A 194 24.15 73.20 -15.04
C ASP A 194 22.62 73.40 -15.03
N ASP A 195 21.87 72.37 -14.65
CA ASP A 195 20.40 72.38 -14.57
C ASP A 195 19.89 73.40 -13.53
N PHE A 196 20.61 73.57 -12.40
CA PHE A 196 20.28 74.57 -11.39
C PHE A 196 20.40 76.01 -11.93
N PHE A 197 21.47 76.32 -12.66
CA PHE A 197 21.64 77.65 -13.26
C PHE A 197 20.65 77.89 -14.41
N ALA A 198 20.34 76.86 -15.19
CA ALA A 198 19.36 76.95 -16.27
C ALA A 198 17.93 77.19 -15.75
N SER A 199 17.56 76.58 -14.63
CA SER A 199 16.20 76.65 -14.07
C SER A 199 15.87 77.95 -13.30
N ARG A 200 16.89 78.70 -12.83
CA ARG A 200 16.69 79.91 -12.00
C ARG A 200 16.71 81.25 -12.76
N GLY A 201 16.64 81.23 -14.09
CA GLY A 201 16.40 82.42 -14.92
C GLY A 201 17.64 82.95 -15.66
N THR A 202 17.41 83.85 -16.61
CA THR A 202 18.41 84.31 -17.60
C THR A 202 19.63 85.00 -16.99
N LEU A 203 19.44 85.78 -15.91
CA LEU A 203 20.53 86.44 -15.18
C LEU A 203 21.47 85.44 -14.51
N LEU A 204 20.94 84.38 -13.90
CA LEU A 204 21.75 83.36 -13.23
C LEU A 204 22.45 82.44 -14.25
N ASN A 205 21.79 82.16 -15.38
CA ASN A 205 22.37 81.38 -16.46
C ASN A 205 23.60 82.06 -17.10
N LEU A 206 23.59 83.39 -17.22
CA LEU A 206 24.74 84.19 -17.66
C LEU A 206 25.93 84.08 -16.69
N VAL A 207 25.67 84.01 -15.39
CA VAL A 207 26.70 83.82 -14.36
C VAL A 207 27.32 82.42 -14.44
N GLY A 208 26.50 81.39 -14.69
CA GLY A 208 26.98 80.02 -14.90
C GLY A 208 27.93 79.91 -16.10
N MET A 209 27.59 80.55 -17.22
CA MET A 209 28.46 80.59 -18.42
C MET A 209 29.79 81.31 -18.19
N PHE A 210 29.84 82.30 -17.27
CA PHE A 210 31.06 83.06 -16.98
C PHE A 210 31.98 82.39 -15.96
N LEU A 211 31.43 81.67 -14.97
CA LEU A 211 32.20 81.00 -13.93
C LEU A 211 32.79 79.64 -14.36
N GLY A 212 32.32 79.06 -15.46
CA GLY A 212 32.78 77.76 -15.95
C GLY A 212 32.43 76.65 -14.99
N ASN A 213 31.34 75.93 -15.27
CA ASN A 213 30.72 74.95 -14.36
C ASN A 213 31.67 73.84 -13.88
N VAL A 214 32.70 73.49 -14.68
CA VAL A 214 33.76 72.55 -14.30
C VAL A 214 34.50 73.02 -13.03
N SER A 215 34.80 74.31 -12.91
CA SER A 215 35.52 74.86 -11.75
C SER A 215 34.67 74.88 -10.46
N LEU A 216 33.34 74.93 -10.61
CA LEU A 216 32.40 74.84 -9.49
C LEU A 216 32.26 73.40 -9.01
N VAL A 217 32.21 72.43 -9.93
CA VAL A 217 32.20 71.00 -9.61
C VAL A 217 33.44 70.64 -8.81
N ASP A 218 34.63 71.07 -9.24
CA ASP A 218 35.90 70.78 -8.57
C ASP A 218 35.98 71.35 -7.14
N ARG A 219 35.19 72.39 -6.83
CA ARG A 219 35.10 72.99 -5.48
C ARG A 219 33.99 72.39 -4.62
N VAL A 220 32.87 72.00 -5.23
CA VAL A 220 31.70 71.47 -4.53
C VAL A 220 31.86 69.97 -4.25
N GLN A 221 32.44 69.22 -5.19
CA GLN A 221 32.61 67.77 -5.07
C GLN A 221 33.36 67.36 -3.78
N PRO A 222 34.52 67.96 -3.43
CA PRO A 222 35.24 67.59 -2.20
C PRO A 222 34.42 67.88 -0.94
N GLU A 223 33.61 68.94 -0.92
CA GLU A 223 32.74 69.25 0.22
C GLU A 223 31.54 68.29 0.32
N VAL A 224 30.99 67.82 -0.81
CA VAL A 224 29.96 66.75 -0.82
C VAL A 224 30.56 65.45 -0.26
N ILE A 225 31.73 65.04 -0.72
CA ILE A 225 32.41 63.84 -0.24
C ILE A 225 32.73 63.96 1.25
N LYS A 226 33.28 65.10 1.66
CA LYS A 226 33.61 65.40 3.06
C LYS A 226 32.36 65.40 3.93
N PHE A 227 31.24 65.96 3.46
CA PHE A 227 29.96 65.89 4.17
C PHE A 227 29.48 64.44 4.32
N LEU A 228 29.53 63.62 3.26
CA LEU A 228 29.15 62.21 3.33
C LEU A 228 30.07 61.38 4.24
N GLY A 229 31.33 61.80 4.39
CA GLY A 229 32.32 61.16 5.26
C GLY A 229 32.33 61.65 6.71
N GLN A 230 31.48 62.60 7.09
CA GLN A 230 31.37 63.07 8.47
C GLN A 230 30.57 62.10 9.34
N ASP A 231 31.04 61.87 10.57
CA ASP A 231 30.32 61.10 11.59
C ASP A 231 28.89 61.62 11.83
N GLY A 232 28.68 62.93 11.69
CA GLY A 232 27.35 63.53 11.81
C GLY A 232 26.37 63.03 10.74
N THR A 233 26.83 62.87 9.50
CA THR A 233 26.01 62.37 8.38
C THR A 233 25.71 60.89 8.51
N GLU A 234 26.66 60.11 9.02
CA GLU A 234 26.45 58.69 9.36
C GLU A 234 25.38 58.52 10.43
N ARG A 235 25.42 59.34 11.50
CA ARG A 235 24.37 59.36 12.52
C ARG A 235 23.01 59.77 11.94
N LEU A 236 22.96 60.83 11.14
CA LEU A 236 21.71 61.27 10.49
C LEU A 236 21.10 60.18 9.61
N LEU A 237 21.90 59.50 8.78
CA LEU A 237 21.40 58.42 7.94
C LEU A 237 20.96 57.21 8.78
N THR A 238 21.71 56.88 9.83
CA THR A 238 21.34 55.81 10.78
C THR A 238 19.99 56.11 11.43
N ASP A 239 19.78 57.32 11.94
CA ASP A 239 18.53 57.75 12.57
C ASP A 239 17.35 57.73 11.59
N VAL A 240 17.58 58.14 10.33
CA VAL A 240 16.56 58.06 9.27
C VAL A 240 16.18 56.60 9.00
N LEU A 241 17.17 55.71 8.83
CA LEU A 241 16.92 54.28 8.59
C LEU A 241 16.22 53.62 9.78
N GLN A 242 16.57 53.97 11.02
CA GLN A 242 15.87 53.51 12.21
C GLN A 242 14.40 53.98 12.23
N LYS A 243 14.13 55.25 11.94
CA LYS A 243 12.75 55.76 11.88
C LYS A 243 11.94 55.10 10.77
N GLU A 244 12.53 54.84 9.62
CA GLU A 244 11.84 54.10 8.54
C GLU A 244 11.59 52.64 8.93
N TRP A 245 12.52 52.00 9.65
CA TRP A 245 12.31 50.67 10.23
C TRP A 245 11.13 50.64 11.21
N GLU A 246 11.05 51.61 12.12
CA GLU A 246 9.90 51.75 13.05
C GLU A 246 8.57 51.91 12.32
N LYS A 247 8.52 52.72 11.26
CA LYS A 247 7.32 52.86 10.43
C LYS A 247 6.96 51.56 9.71
N LEU A 248 7.95 50.83 9.21
CA LEU A 248 7.76 49.54 8.56
C LEU A 248 7.22 48.49 9.53
N LYS A 249 7.68 48.48 10.80
CA LYS A 249 7.16 47.58 11.84
C LYS A 249 5.64 47.70 12.01
N GLY A 250 5.10 48.91 11.91
CA GLY A 250 3.66 49.18 12.01
C GLY A 250 2.84 48.91 10.74
N ARG A 251 3.47 48.59 9.61
CA ARG A 251 2.77 48.24 8.36
C ARG A 251 2.30 46.79 8.38
N GLY A 252 1.20 46.54 7.68
CA GLY A 252 0.67 45.19 7.48
C GLY A 252 1.58 44.38 6.55
N VAL A 253 1.81 43.11 6.89
CA VAL A 253 2.61 42.19 6.07
C VAL A 253 1.99 42.01 4.68
N GLN A 254 0.67 42.23 4.52
CA GLN A 254 -0.02 42.21 3.23
C GLN A 254 0.61 43.12 2.16
N GLU A 255 1.26 44.24 2.55
CA GLU A 255 1.96 45.10 1.58
C GLU A 255 3.11 44.37 0.85
N LEU A 256 3.58 43.22 1.36
CA LEU A 256 4.55 42.40 0.63
C LEU A 256 4.01 41.85 -0.68
N GLU A 257 2.70 41.59 -0.81
CA GLU A 257 2.13 41.07 -2.07
C GLU A 257 2.39 42.02 -3.25
N THR A 258 2.50 43.33 -3.00
CA THR A 258 2.84 44.30 -4.05
C THR A 258 4.29 44.24 -4.52
N PHE A 259 5.18 43.61 -3.76
CA PHE A 259 6.61 43.52 -4.09
C PHE A 259 7.06 42.09 -4.41
N VAL A 260 6.39 41.08 -3.85
CA VAL A 260 6.74 39.67 -3.98
C VAL A 260 5.47 38.82 -4.11
N GLU A 261 5.35 38.09 -5.22
CA GLU A 261 4.27 37.13 -5.44
C GLU A 261 4.40 35.92 -4.50
N LYS A 262 3.28 35.37 -4.02
CA LYS A 262 3.28 34.22 -3.08
C LYS A 262 3.98 33.00 -3.69
N GLU A 263 3.81 32.81 -4.98
CA GLU A 263 4.33 31.69 -5.76
C GLU A 263 5.86 31.76 -5.87
N MET A 264 6.44 32.96 -5.86
CA MET A 264 7.89 33.13 -5.75
C MET A 264 8.41 32.71 -4.37
N ILE A 265 7.66 32.96 -3.30
CA ILE A 265 8.02 32.52 -1.94
C ILE A 265 7.95 30.99 -1.85
N VAL A 266 6.85 30.40 -2.32
CA VAL A 266 6.64 28.94 -2.33
C VAL A 266 7.74 28.24 -3.13
N SER A 267 8.00 28.67 -4.37
CA SER A 267 9.05 28.08 -5.21
C SER A 267 10.46 28.27 -4.62
N SER A 268 10.75 29.41 -3.99
CA SER A 268 12.02 29.62 -3.28
C SER A 268 12.19 28.64 -2.12
N ILE A 269 11.15 28.42 -1.32
CA ILE A 269 11.20 27.48 -0.20
C ILE A 269 11.33 26.04 -0.70
N LEU A 270 10.55 25.63 -1.70
CA LEU A 270 10.65 24.29 -2.28
C LEU A 270 12.05 24.02 -2.85
N SER A 271 12.62 24.98 -3.58
CA SER A 271 13.98 24.89 -4.12
C SER A 271 15.06 24.83 -3.04
N ALA A 272 14.86 25.48 -1.89
CA ALA A 272 15.78 25.45 -0.76
C ALA A 272 15.71 24.12 0.02
N VAL A 273 14.52 23.53 0.14
CA VAL A 273 14.30 22.24 0.83
C VAL A 273 14.86 21.07 0.02
N LYS A 274 14.88 21.17 -1.32
CA LYS A 274 15.36 20.12 -2.23
C LYS A 274 14.77 18.75 -1.89
N VAL A 275 13.45 18.68 -1.97
CA VAL A 275 12.67 17.48 -1.61
C VAL A 275 13.15 16.26 -2.39
N GLU A 276 13.35 16.40 -3.70
CA GLU A 276 13.85 15.34 -4.58
C GLU A 276 15.19 14.75 -4.11
N GLU A 277 16.18 15.61 -3.82
CA GLU A 277 17.50 15.17 -3.33
C GLU A 277 17.38 14.45 -1.97
N THR A 278 16.52 14.95 -1.09
CA THR A 278 16.30 14.37 0.24
C THR A 278 15.62 13.01 0.17
N VAL A 279 14.55 12.88 -0.62
CA VAL A 279 13.81 11.62 -0.82
C VAL A 279 14.71 10.59 -1.49
N SER A 280 15.40 10.96 -2.58
CA SER A 280 16.32 10.06 -3.28
C SER A 280 17.46 9.60 -2.38
N LYS A 281 18.07 10.49 -1.60
CA LYS A 281 19.13 10.14 -0.63
C LYS A 281 18.61 9.23 0.48
N PHE A 282 17.35 9.34 0.87
CA PHE A 282 16.73 8.45 1.85
C PHE A 282 16.46 7.06 1.26
N LEU A 283 15.92 6.98 0.04
CA LEU A 283 15.63 5.71 -0.63
C LEU A 283 16.89 4.94 -1.05
N ASN A 284 17.99 5.63 -1.32
CA ASN A 284 19.29 5.02 -1.62
C ASN A 284 20.03 4.46 -0.39
N GLN A 285 19.55 4.73 0.83
CA GLN A 285 20.14 4.16 2.04
C GLN A 285 19.65 2.73 2.27
N SER A 286 20.45 1.93 2.99
CA SER A 286 20.06 0.58 3.37
C SER A 286 18.82 0.60 4.27
N VAL A 287 17.95 -0.39 4.09
CA VAL A 287 16.72 -0.54 4.87
C VAL A 287 17.05 -0.59 6.37
N GLN A 288 18.11 -1.30 6.73
CA GLN A 288 18.60 -1.37 8.11
C GLN A 288 18.83 0.00 8.73
N LYS A 289 19.54 0.89 8.04
CA LYS A 289 19.92 2.21 8.58
C LYS A 289 18.73 3.13 8.71
N VAL A 290 17.81 3.07 7.76
CA VAL A 290 16.60 3.90 7.77
C VAL A 290 15.62 3.42 8.84
N CYS A 291 15.46 2.11 8.99
CA CYS A 291 14.52 1.52 9.91
C CYS A 291 15.07 1.38 11.33
N GLU A 292 16.38 1.43 11.57
CA GLU A 292 17.00 1.34 12.91
C GLU A 292 16.33 2.22 13.98
N PRO A 293 16.15 3.54 13.80
CA PRO A 293 15.56 4.40 14.84
C PRO A 293 14.08 4.12 15.12
N VAL A 294 13.36 3.51 14.17
CA VAL A 294 11.93 3.22 14.27
C VAL A 294 11.64 1.74 14.44
N ARG A 295 12.65 0.87 14.40
CA ARG A 295 12.51 -0.60 14.36
C ARG A 295 11.73 -1.11 15.56
N GLU A 296 12.12 -0.71 16.76
CA GLU A 296 11.45 -1.13 18.00
C GLU A 296 9.98 -0.72 17.98
N THR A 297 9.68 0.51 17.56
CA THR A 297 8.28 0.98 17.45
C THR A 297 7.51 0.20 16.39
N ILE A 298 8.11 -0.10 15.24
CA ILE A 298 7.46 -0.85 14.16
C ILE A 298 7.16 -2.28 14.62
N VAL A 299 8.16 -2.98 15.16
CA VAL A 299 8.07 -4.41 15.51
C VAL A 299 7.22 -4.64 16.76
N GLU A 300 7.32 -3.76 17.77
CA GLU A 300 6.63 -3.96 19.05
C GLU A 300 5.26 -3.29 19.15
N LYS A 301 5.01 -2.19 18.41
CA LYS A 301 3.75 -1.44 18.52
C LYS A 301 2.94 -1.42 17.24
N VAL A 302 3.56 -1.06 16.12
CA VAL A 302 2.83 -0.90 14.84
C VAL A 302 2.39 -2.27 14.30
N LEU A 303 3.28 -3.25 14.31
CA LEU A 303 3.05 -4.54 13.68
C LEU A 303 1.99 -5.38 14.41
N PRO A 304 2.00 -5.52 15.75
CA PRO A 304 0.91 -6.20 16.45
C PRO A 304 -0.44 -5.53 16.18
N SER A 305 -0.50 -4.19 16.25
CA SER A 305 -1.74 -3.45 15.99
C SER A 305 -2.22 -3.60 14.53
N ALA A 306 -1.30 -3.63 13.56
CA ALA A 306 -1.63 -3.85 12.16
C ALA A 306 -2.17 -5.27 11.91
N VAL A 307 -1.55 -6.29 12.52
CA VAL A 307 -1.99 -7.69 12.44
C VAL A 307 -3.36 -7.86 13.10
N GLU A 308 -3.58 -7.28 14.28
CA GLU A 308 -4.89 -7.31 14.97
C GLU A 308 -5.99 -6.65 14.14
N LYS A 309 -5.73 -5.45 13.58
CA LYS A 309 -6.67 -4.77 12.69
C LYS A 309 -6.95 -5.58 11.42
N GLY A 310 -5.92 -6.17 10.83
CA GLY A 310 -6.04 -7.04 9.66
C GLY A 310 -6.86 -8.30 9.94
N LEU A 311 -6.63 -8.94 11.10
CA LEU A 311 -7.42 -10.09 11.54
C LEU A 311 -8.87 -9.71 11.82
N LYS A 312 -9.11 -8.57 12.46
CA LYS A 312 -10.48 -8.06 12.69
C LYS A 312 -11.21 -7.81 11.36
N TRP A 313 -10.58 -7.10 10.44
CA TRP A 313 -11.12 -6.89 9.10
C TRP A 313 -11.37 -8.24 8.39
N GLY A 314 -10.44 -9.17 8.51
CA GLY A 314 -10.58 -10.53 7.99
C GLY A 314 -11.81 -11.24 8.56
N THR A 315 -12.02 -11.19 9.87
CA THR A 315 -13.17 -11.80 10.57
C THR A 315 -14.52 -11.22 10.12
N GLU A 316 -14.59 -9.91 9.90
CA GLU A 316 -15.80 -9.22 9.44
C GLU A 316 -16.12 -9.54 7.96
N ASN A 317 -15.11 -9.86 7.16
CA ASN A 317 -15.24 -10.09 5.72
C ASN A 317 -15.12 -11.56 5.31
N VAL A 318 -14.94 -12.52 6.23
CA VAL A 318 -14.77 -13.95 5.93
C VAL A 318 -15.87 -14.47 5.01
N ALA A 319 -17.14 -14.12 5.29
CA ALA A 319 -18.27 -14.57 4.49
C ALA A 319 -18.16 -14.11 3.02
N SER A 320 -17.76 -12.85 2.80
CA SER A 320 -17.56 -12.30 1.45
C SER A 320 -16.37 -12.97 0.75
N ILE A 321 -15.27 -13.17 1.48
CA ILE A 321 -14.07 -13.84 0.96
C ILE A 321 -14.38 -15.27 0.54
N LEU A 322 -15.06 -16.06 1.38
CA LEU A 322 -15.42 -17.45 1.08
C LEU A 322 -16.38 -17.56 -0.12
N ASN A 323 -17.33 -16.63 -0.23
CA ASN A 323 -18.25 -16.58 -1.37
C ASN A 323 -17.51 -16.27 -2.68
N ASN A 324 -16.60 -15.30 -2.66
CA ASN A 324 -15.84 -14.89 -3.85
C ASN A 324 -14.80 -15.92 -4.29
N LEU A 325 -14.24 -16.69 -3.34
CA LEU A 325 -13.28 -17.75 -3.63
C LEU A 325 -13.92 -18.98 -4.31
N GLN A 326 -15.26 -19.08 -4.34
CA GLN A 326 -15.98 -20.21 -4.94
C GLN A 326 -15.43 -21.56 -4.45
N LEU A 327 -15.20 -21.68 -3.14
CA LEU A 327 -14.50 -22.83 -2.54
C LEU A 327 -15.18 -24.17 -2.87
N ALA A 328 -16.50 -24.17 -3.04
CA ALA A 328 -17.25 -25.36 -3.46
C ALA A 328 -16.81 -25.88 -4.83
N GLU A 329 -16.50 -24.99 -5.77
CA GLU A 329 -16.01 -25.34 -7.11
C GLU A 329 -14.58 -25.88 -7.05
N ILE A 330 -13.72 -25.29 -6.23
CA ILE A 330 -12.35 -25.77 -6.01
C ILE A 330 -12.38 -27.20 -5.46
N VAL A 331 -13.19 -27.46 -4.42
CA VAL A 331 -13.34 -28.80 -3.84
C VAL A 331 -13.93 -29.77 -4.86
N GLN A 332 -14.92 -29.34 -5.65
CA GLN A 332 -15.51 -30.17 -6.70
C GLN A 332 -14.44 -30.56 -7.75
N GLN A 333 -13.60 -29.62 -8.19
CA GLN A 333 -12.53 -29.88 -9.14
C GLN A 333 -11.52 -30.88 -8.56
N GLU A 334 -11.10 -30.68 -7.31
CA GLU A 334 -10.17 -31.60 -6.64
C GLU A 334 -10.74 -33.01 -6.46
N VAL A 335 -12.01 -33.16 -6.08
CA VAL A 335 -12.65 -34.49 -6.03
C VAL A 335 -12.78 -35.10 -7.43
N SER A 336 -12.93 -34.25 -8.46
CA SER A 336 -12.96 -34.65 -9.87
C SER A 336 -11.57 -34.99 -10.44
N THR A 337 -10.47 -34.80 -9.69
CA THR A 337 -9.16 -35.35 -10.04
C THR A 337 -8.94 -36.75 -9.46
N PHE A 338 -9.63 -37.12 -8.37
CA PHE A 338 -9.45 -38.42 -7.71
C PHE A 338 -9.85 -39.60 -8.61
N SER A 339 -8.92 -40.51 -8.92
CA SER A 339 -9.20 -41.66 -9.77
C SER A 339 -10.40 -42.47 -9.26
N THR A 340 -11.15 -43.08 -10.19
CA THR A 340 -12.30 -43.94 -9.85
C THR A 340 -11.92 -45.10 -8.94
N GLU A 341 -10.68 -45.59 -9.03
CA GLU A 341 -10.13 -46.60 -8.12
C GLU A 341 -10.00 -46.07 -6.68
N ARG A 342 -9.56 -44.83 -6.49
CA ARG A 342 -9.41 -44.26 -5.15
C ARG A 342 -10.76 -44.06 -4.45
N LEU A 343 -11.78 -43.65 -5.21
CA LEU A 343 -13.15 -43.54 -4.71
C LEU A 343 -13.75 -44.92 -4.40
N GLU A 344 -13.48 -45.93 -5.25
CA GLU A 344 -13.83 -47.33 -4.96
C GLU A 344 -13.18 -47.79 -3.66
N ASP A 345 -11.87 -47.58 -3.48
CA ASP A 345 -11.14 -47.98 -2.28
C ASP A 345 -11.68 -47.32 -1.01
N LEU A 346 -11.98 -46.01 -1.06
CA LEU A 346 -12.57 -45.29 0.06
C LEU A 346 -13.93 -45.86 0.45
N VAL A 347 -14.85 -46.03 -0.50
CA VAL A 347 -16.19 -46.54 -0.23
C VAL A 347 -16.15 -48.02 0.20
N LEU A 348 -15.36 -48.85 -0.50
CA LEU A 348 -15.20 -50.26 -0.16
C LEU A 348 -14.52 -50.45 1.20
N SER A 349 -13.55 -49.63 1.57
CA SER A 349 -12.87 -49.76 2.88
C SER A 349 -13.84 -49.62 4.05
N ILE A 350 -14.85 -48.75 3.91
CA ILE A 350 -15.88 -48.51 4.92
C ILE A 350 -16.98 -49.58 4.86
N THR A 351 -17.36 -50.03 3.65
CA THR A 351 -18.54 -50.88 3.44
C THR A 351 -18.26 -52.38 3.27
N LYS A 352 -16.99 -52.82 3.21
CA LYS A 352 -16.59 -54.21 2.90
C LYS A 352 -17.29 -55.25 3.77
N ASN A 353 -17.42 -54.99 5.07
CA ASN A 353 -18.03 -55.95 6.00
C ASN A 353 -19.55 -56.04 5.77
N GLU A 354 -20.20 -54.92 5.52
CA GLU A 354 -21.64 -54.86 5.21
C GLU A 354 -21.95 -55.59 3.90
N LEU A 355 -21.16 -55.33 2.85
CA LEU A 355 -21.32 -55.98 1.54
C LEU A 355 -21.12 -57.51 1.60
N LYS A 356 -20.19 -57.98 2.44
CA LYS A 356 -20.03 -59.42 2.70
C LYS A 356 -21.27 -60.03 3.36
N MET A 357 -21.87 -59.33 4.33
CA MET A 357 -23.08 -59.80 5.00
C MET A 357 -24.23 -59.99 4.01
N ILE A 358 -24.44 -59.05 3.08
CA ILE A 358 -25.46 -59.16 2.03
C ILE A 358 -25.20 -60.39 1.15
N THR A 359 -23.93 -60.69 0.84
CA THR A 359 -23.56 -61.88 0.06
C THR A 359 -23.85 -63.18 0.79
N TYR A 360 -23.57 -63.23 2.10
CA TYR A 360 -23.93 -64.38 2.94
C TYR A 360 -25.44 -64.55 3.08
N LEU A 361 -26.18 -63.44 3.23
CA LEU A 361 -27.64 -63.46 3.28
C LEU A 361 -28.22 -63.95 1.95
N GLY A 362 -27.67 -63.53 0.82
CA GLY A 362 -28.04 -64.00 -0.52
C GLY A 362 -27.80 -65.51 -0.70
N ALA A 363 -26.66 -66.02 -0.21
CA ALA A 363 -26.39 -67.46 -0.20
C ALA A 363 -27.35 -68.22 0.72
N LEU A 364 -27.66 -67.68 1.90
CA LEU A 364 -28.61 -68.28 2.83
C LEU A 364 -30.03 -68.33 2.25
N LEU A 365 -30.51 -67.22 1.69
CA LEU A 365 -31.82 -67.12 1.03
C LEU A 365 -31.90 -68.05 -0.18
N GLY A 366 -30.87 -68.07 -1.03
CA GLY A 366 -30.78 -68.99 -2.16
C GLY A 366 -30.81 -70.45 -1.72
N GLY A 367 -30.14 -70.78 -0.62
CA GLY A 367 -30.21 -72.10 0.00
C GLY A 367 -31.61 -72.43 0.51
N MET A 368 -32.27 -71.51 1.21
CA MET A 368 -33.65 -71.70 1.68
C MET A 368 -34.63 -71.91 0.53
N ILE A 369 -34.52 -71.13 -0.56
CA ILE A 369 -35.34 -71.31 -1.76
C ILE A 369 -35.07 -72.66 -2.42
N GLY A 370 -33.79 -73.06 -2.55
CA GLY A 370 -33.40 -74.37 -3.10
C GLY A 370 -33.87 -75.55 -2.25
N LEU A 371 -33.97 -75.37 -0.93
CA LEU A 371 -34.53 -76.34 0.01
C LEU A 371 -36.04 -76.48 -0.15
N VAL A 372 -36.75 -75.36 -0.24
CA VAL A 372 -38.20 -75.34 -0.51
C VAL A 372 -38.50 -75.96 -1.87
N GLN A 373 -37.71 -75.64 -2.90
CA GLN A 373 -37.83 -76.25 -4.23
C GLN A 373 -37.56 -77.75 -4.20
N GLY A 374 -36.56 -78.20 -3.44
CA GLY A 374 -36.29 -79.62 -3.21
C GLY A 374 -37.43 -80.35 -2.52
N LEU A 375 -38.06 -79.73 -1.50
CA LEU A 375 -39.25 -80.26 -0.83
C LEU A 375 -40.46 -80.34 -1.75
N LEU A 376 -40.70 -79.32 -2.57
CA LEU A 376 -41.80 -79.31 -3.55
C LEU A 376 -41.62 -80.39 -4.62
N LEU A 377 -40.39 -80.59 -5.11
CA LEU A 377 -40.08 -81.67 -6.07
C LEU A 377 -40.27 -83.07 -5.48
N LEU A 378 -40.15 -83.22 -4.15
CA LEU A 378 -40.48 -84.46 -3.44
C LEU A 378 -41.98 -84.68 -3.37
N PHE A 379 -42.78 -83.62 -3.20
CA PHE A 379 -44.24 -83.69 -3.10
C PHE A 379 -44.96 -83.85 -4.45
N LEU A 380 -44.36 -83.36 -5.54
CA LEU A 380 -44.92 -83.42 -6.91
C LEU A 380 -44.63 -84.74 -7.64
N ARG A 381 -43.88 -85.67 -7.04
CA ARG A 381 -43.41 -86.92 -7.63
C ARG A 381 -43.91 -88.10 -6.82
#